data_AF-A0A0B6XW57-F1
#
_entry.id   AF-A0A0B6XW57-F1
#
_cell.length_a   1.000
_cell.length_b   1.000
_cell.length_c   1.000
_cell.angle_alpha   90.00
_cell.angle_beta   90.00
_cell.angle_gamma   90.00
#
_symmetry.space_group_name_H-M   'P 1'
#
loop_
_entity.id
_entity.type
_entity.pdbx_description
1 polymer ?
#
loop_
_entity_poly.entity_id
_entity_poly.type
_entity_poly.pdbx_seq_one_letter_code
_entity_poly.pdbx_strand_id
1 'polypeptide(L)'
;PQSGSLSDLLTQKQVVMSARLRGRVKVREVNTLEKAIEQAGGIEAFLFLVAKIFEDSMKTSVTSGNPGMAEYLQSKATHILFQLVHKFPTLSQVFIDANGYAMLAKVLKSSKSIVGYQLLKVLMDACTTESVFKTTQNPSCLVFLNHPEAIIRDTDI
;
A
#
# COMPACT_ATOMS: atom_id res chain seq x y z
N PRO A 1 39.98 42.55 48.90
CA PRO A 1 38.59 42.11 49.20
C PRO A 1 37.60 43.27 48.99
N GLN A 2 36.92 43.29 47.83
CA GLN A 2 35.91 44.31 47.54
C GLN A 2 34.63 43.98 48.30
N SER A 3 34.15 44.96 49.06
CA SER A 3 32.92 44.91 49.86
C SER A 3 31.69 44.87 48.95
N GLY A 4 31.10 43.69 48.75
CA GLY A 4 29.80 43.54 48.10
C GLY A 4 28.70 44.10 49.01
N SER A 5 27.83 44.95 48.45
CA SER A 5 26.67 45.51 49.17
C SER A 5 25.62 44.43 49.41
N LEU A 6 25.00 44.39 50.59
CA LEU A 6 23.88 43.48 50.91
C LEU A 6 22.69 43.62 49.93
N SER A 7 22.60 44.75 49.23
CA SER A 7 21.60 44.99 48.17
C SER A 7 21.75 44.07 46.95
N ASP A 8 22.95 43.51 46.72
CA ASP A 8 23.20 42.60 45.60
C ASP A 8 22.64 41.17 45.85
N LEU A 9 22.32 40.81 47.10
CA LEU A 9 21.78 39.48 47.43
C LEU A 9 20.28 39.32 47.13
N LEU A 10 19.54 40.42 46.99
CA LEU A 10 18.09 40.42 46.75
C LEU A 10 17.72 40.79 45.31
N THR A 11 18.70 41.01 44.44
CA THR A 11 18.46 41.34 43.03
C THR A 11 18.87 40.18 42.13
N GLN A 12 17.89 39.37 41.74
CA GLN A 12 18.09 38.34 40.73
C GLN A 12 18.28 39.01 39.36
N LYS A 13 19.54 39.22 38.97
CA LYS A 13 19.87 39.67 37.61
C LYS A 13 19.74 38.49 36.65
N GLN A 14 18.97 38.67 35.59
CA GLN A 14 18.79 37.66 34.55
C GLN A 14 20.13 37.38 33.88
N VAL A 15 20.71 36.21 34.17
CA VAL A 15 21.92 35.74 33.49
C VAL A 15 21.48 35.17 32.15
N VAL A 16 21.65 35.97 31.09
CA VAL A 16 21.43 35.51 29.71
C VAL A 16 22.57 34.55 29.34
N MET A 17 22.40 33.27 29.66
CA MET A 17 23.32 32.23 29.23
C MET A 17 23.06 31.91 27.76
N SER A 18 24.06 32.16 26.91
CA SER A 18 24.05 31.70 25.53
C SER A 18 24.20 30.17 25.51
N ALA A 19 23.09 29.46 25.36
CA ALA A 19 23.10 28.03 25.10
C ALA A 19 23.39 27.78 23.61
N ARG A 20 24.57 27.24 23.29
CA ARG A 20 24.87 26.78 21.93
C ARG A 20 24.27 25.40 21.73
N LEU A 21 23.18 25.32 20.97
CA LEU A 21 22.59 24.06 20.55
C LEU A 21 23.58 23.32 19.62
N ARG A 22 24.34 22.36 20.15
CA ARG A 22 25.17 21.43 19.37
C ARG A 22 24.45 20.10 19.19
N GLY A 23 23.41 20.10 18.37
CA GLY A 23 22.81 18.88 17.85
C GLY A 23 23.16 18.72 16.38
N ARG A 24 24.10 17.83 16.03
CA ARG A 24 24.24 17.38 14.64
C ARG A 24 23.30 16.20 14.44
N VAL A 25 22.06 16.48 14.06
CA VAL A 25 21.12 15.45 13.63
C VAL A 25 21.59 14.98 12.24
N LYS A 26 22.09 13.75 12.16
CA LYS A 26 22.30 13.08 10.87
C LYS A 26 21.01 12.35 10.52
N VAL A 27 20.31 12.83 9.50
CA VAL A 27 19.19 12.10 8.92
C VAL A 27 19.76 10.82 8.31
N ARG A 28 19.35 9.67 8.83
CA ARG A 28 19.70 8.37 8.25
C ARG A 28 18.60 8.00 7.29
N GLU A 29 18.93 7.92 6.01
CA GLU A 29 17.99 7.38 5.03
C GLU A 29 17.77 5.90 5.31
N VAL A 30 16.53 5.56 5.65
CA VAL A 30 16.08 4.17 5.76
C VAL A 30 15.50 3.79 4.40
N ASN A 31 16.10 2.77 3.77
CA ASN A 31 15.59 2.21 2.52
C ASN A 31 14.40 1.30 2.84
N THR A 32 13.21 1.88 2.86
CA THR A 32 11.95 1.15 3.04
C THR A 32 11.47 0.58 1.71
N LEU A 33 10.59 -0.43 1.78
CA LEU A 33 9.91 -0.97 0.59
C LEU A 33 9.15 0.13 -0.17
N GLU A 34 8.50 1.04 0.55
CA GLU A 34 7.80 2.19 0.00
C GLU A 34 8.71 3.08 -0.85
N LYS A 35 9.89 3.45 -0.32
CA LYS A 35 10.90 4.20 -1.10
C LYS A 35 11.40 3.43 -2.32
N ALA A 36 11.58 2.12 -2.21
CA ALA A 36 11.99 1.30 -3.35
C ALA A 36 10.91 1.28 -4.44
N ILE A 37 9.63 1.28 -4.07
CA ILE A 37 8.51 1.39 -5.00
C ILE A 37 8.49 2.76 -5.67
N GLU A 38 8.66 3.84 -4.91
CA GLU A 38 8.77 5.20 -5.47
C GLU A 38 9.90 5.29 -6.50
N GLN A 39 11.06 4.73 -6.18
CA GLN A 39 12.22 4.69 -7.10
C GLN A 39 11.99 3.83 -8.35
N ALA A 40 11.12 2.82 -8.26
CA ALA A 40 10.78 1.94 -9.38
C ALA A 40 9.70 2.53 -10.32
N GLY A 41 9.29 3.78 -10.11
CA GLY A 41 8.23 4.44 -10.89
C GLY A 41 6.87 4.52 -10.17
N GLY A 42 6.85 4.24 -8.87
CA GLY A 42 5.67 4.43 -8.01
C GLY A 42 4.52 3.47 -8.32
N ILE A 43 3.34 3.81 -7.80
CA ILE A 43 2.12 2.99 -7.95
C ILE A 43 1.61 2.96 -9.40
N GLU A 44 1.92 3.99 -10.19
CA GLU A 44 1.55 4.07 -11.61
C GLU A 44 2.23 2.98 -12.44
N ALA A 45 3.49 2.66 -12.14
CA ALA A 45 4.19 1.54 -12.77
C ALA A 45 3.49 0.20 -12.47
N PHE A 46 3.01 0.02 -11.23
CA PHE A 46 2.23 -1.17 -10.86
C PHE A 46 0.89 -1.21 -11.59
N LEU A 47 0.17 -0.09 -11.66
CA LEU A 47 -1.08 0.03 -12.43
C LEU A 47 -0.87 -0.35 -13.91
N PHE A 48 0.18 0.16 -14.54
CA PHE A 48 0.54 -0.19 -15.91
C PHE A 48 0.85 -1.69 -16.05
N LEU A 49 1.63 -2.27 -15.12
CA LEU A 49 1.95 -3.69 -15.11
C LEU A 49 0.70 -4.56 -14.98
N VAL A 50 -0.25 -4.17 -14.11
CA VAL A 50 -1.55 -4.85 -14.01
C VAL A 50 -2.29 -4.78 -15.34
N ALA A 51 -2.40 -3.58 -15.96
CA ALA A 51 -2.99 -3.45 -17.30
C ALA A 51 -2.36 -4.42 -18.30
N LYS A 52 -1.04 -4.48 -18.29
CA LYS A 52 -0.27 -5.27 -19.25
C LYS A 52 -0.50 -6.77 -19.08
N ILE A 53 -0.57 -7.24 -17.84
CA ILE A 53 -0.89 -8.64 -17.52
C ILE A 53 -2.29 -9.02 -18.03
N PHE A 54 -3.25 -8.11 -17.90
CA PHE A 54 -4.58 -8.34 -18.46
C PHE A 54 -4.55 -8.35 -19.99
N GLU A 55 -3.86 -7.40 -20.63
CA GLU A 55 -3.73 -7.31 -22.08
C GLU A 55 -3.11 -8.57 -22.70
N ASP A 56 -2.06 -9.12 -22.09
CA ASP A 56 -1.28 -10.26 -22.59
C ASP A 56 -1.84 -11.63 -22.17
N SER A 57 -3.01 -11.69 -21.51
CA SER A 57 -3.60 -12.91 -20.95
C SER A 57 -3.69 -14.08 -21.94
N MET A 58 -4.07 -13.79 -23.19
CA MET A 58 -4.17 -14.77 -24.28
C MET A 58 -2.81 -15.29 -24.76
N LYS A 59 -1.76 -14.47 -24.68
CA LYS A 59 -0.40 -14.92 -25.04
C LYS A 59 0.14 -15.84 -23.97
N THR A 60 -0.10 -15.52 -22.70
CA THR A 60 0.41 -16.29 -21.56
C THR A 60 -0.21 -17.68 -21.46
N SER A 61 -1.49 -17.84 -21.78
CA SER A 61 -2.13 -19.17 -21.81
C SER A 61 -1.52 -20.07 -22.91
N VAL A 62 -1.18 -19.49 -24.06
CA VAL A 62 -0.58 -20.21 -25.20
C VAL A 62 0.88 -20.59 -24.94
N THR A 63 1.67 -19.70 -24.35
CA THR A 63 3.12 -19.94 -24.15
C THR A 63 3.44 -20.81 -22.94
N SER A 64 2.61 -20.77 -21.89
CA SER A 64 2.89 -21.51 -20.64
C SER A 64 2.44 -22.97 -20.66
N GLY A 65 1.62 -23.38 -21.64
CA GLY A 65 0.99 -24.70 -21.67
C GLY A 65 0.04 -24.98 -20.50
N ASN A 66 -0.22 -23.98 -19.64
CA ASN A 66 -1.10 -24.09 -18.47
C ASN A 66 -2.28 -23.11 -18.62
N PRO A 67 -3.51 -23.62 -18.86
CA PRO A 67 -4.68 -22.77 -19.11
C PRO A 67 -5.05 -21.89 -17.90
N GLY A 68 -4.64 -22.25 -16.67
CA GLY A 68 -4.90 -21.45 -15.46
C GLY A 68 -3.88 -20.35 -15.16
N MET A 69 -2.75 -20.30 -15.89
CA MET A 69 -1.66 -19.37 -15.55
C MET A 69 -2.05 -17.90 -15.75
N ALA A 70 -2.85 -17.60 -16.77
CA ALA A 70 -3.31 -16.24 -17.04
C ALA A 70 -4.21 -15.71 -15.92
N GLU A 71 -5.18 -16.52 -15.45
CA GLU A 71 -6.04 -16.18 -14.31
C GLU A 71 -5.22 -16.00 -13.02
N TYR A 72 -4.28 -16.90 -12.78
CA TYR A 72 -3.38 -16.81 -11.63
C TYR A 72 -2.58 -15.50 -11.63
N LEU A 73 -2.04 -15.09 -12.78
CA LEU A 73 -1.28 -13.84 -12.87
C LEU A 73 -2.17 -12.61 -12.70
N GLN A 74 -3.35 -12.59 -13.31
CA GLN A 74 -4.30 -11.48 -13.14
C GLN A 74 -4.70 -11.31 -11.67
N SER A 75 -5.09 -12.40 -11.01
CA SER A 75 -5.47 -12.38 -9.59
C SER A 75 -4.29 -11.99 -8.69
N LYS A 76 -3.10 -12.55 -8.91
CA LYS A 76 -1.90 -12.24 -8.12
C LYS A 76 -1.45 -10.78 -8.28
N ALA A 77 -1.44 -10.25 -9.50
CA ALA A 77 -1.07 -8.88 -9.76
C ALA A 77 -2.04 -7.90 -9.09
N THR A 78 -3.34 -8.16 -9.22
CA THR A 78 -4.39 -7.38 -8.56
C THR A 78 -4.26 -7.44 -7.04
N HIS A 79 -3.94 -8.62 -6.49
CA HIS A 79 -3.73 -8.80 -5.06
C HIS A 79 -2.56 -7.97 -4.53
N ILE A 80 -1.41 -8.01 -5.23
CA ILE A 80 -0.23 -7.23 -4.86
C ILE A 80 -0.54 -5.74 -4.90
N LEU A 81 -1.25 -5.27 -5.94
CA LEU A 81 -1.65 -3.86 -6.05
C LEU A 81 -2.47 -3.42 -4.83
N PHE A 82 -3.52 -4.17 -4.46
CA PHE A 82 -4.33 -3.83 -3.29
C PHE A 82 -3.55 -3.97 -1.97
N GLN A 83 -2.62 -4.91 -1.85
CA GLN A 83 -1.75 -4.99 -0.68
C GLN A 83 -0.88 -3.75 -0.53
N LEU A 84 -0.34 -3.22 -1.63
CA LEU A 84 0.47 -2.00 -1.59
C LEU A 84 -0.37 -0.77 -1.22
N VAL A 85 -1.53 -0.61 -1.86
CA VAL A 85 -2.46 0.49 -1.60
C VAL A 85 -2.95 0.46 -0.15
N HIS A 86 -3.33 -0.70 0.39
CA HIS A 86 -3.82 -0.80 1.77
C HIS A 86 -2.73 -0.70 2.83
N LYS A 87 -1.49 -1.07 2.51
CA LYS A 87 -0.39 -1.05 3.48
C LYS A 87 0.27 0.32 3.61
N PHE A 88 0.32 1.09 2.53
CA PHE A 88 1.05 2.37 2.47
C PHE A 88 0.08 3.50 2.11
N PRO A 89 -0.35 4.33 3.08
CA PRO A 89 -1.31 5.41 2.85
C PRO A 89 -0.89 6.42 1.78
N THR A 90 0.41 6.70 1.68
CA THR A 90 1.03 7.53 0.63
C THR A 90 0.76 6.97 -0.76
N LEU A 91 1.00 5.67 -0.97
CA LEU A 91 0.72 5.00 -2.24
C LEU A 91 -0.78 4.93 -2.53
N SER A 92 -1.63 4.85 -1.50
CA SER A 92 -3.08 4.91 -1.65
C SER A 92 -3.54 6.26 -2.21
N GLN A 93 -2.97 7.36 -1.72
CA GLN A 93 -3.30 8.69 -2.23
C GLN A 93 -2.90 8.81 -3.70
N VAL A 94 -1.66 8.43 -4.04
CA VAL A 94 -1.17 8.48 -5.43
C VAL A 94 -2.02 7.57 -6.34
N PHE A 95 -2.50 6.44 -5.83
CA PHE A 95 -3.41 5.56 -6.57
C PHE A 95 -4.74 6.23 -6.89
N ILE A 96 -5.32 6.96 -5.94
CA ILE A 96 -6.55 7.74 -6.14
C ILE A 96 -6.31 8.86 -7.15
N ASP A 97 -5.23 9.62 -6.98
CA ASP A 97 -4.86 10.74 -7.85
C ASP A 97 -4.62 10.28 -9.30
N ALA A 98 -4.04 9.08 -9.47
CA ALA A 98 -3.83 8.45 -10.77
C ALA A 98 -5.12 7.82 -11.38
N ASN A 99 -6.30 8.03 -10.79
CA ASN A 99 -7.56 7.41 -11.18
C ASN A 99 -7.49 5.86 -11.22
N GLY A 100 -6.76 5.26 -10.27
CA GLY A 100 -6.48 3.83 -10.22
C GLY A 100 -7.75 2.97 -10.23
N TYR A 101 -8.78 3.37 -9.49
CA TYR A 101 -10.08 2.66 -9.47
C TYR A 101 -10.77 2.66 -10.84
N ALA A 102 -10.78 3.80 -11.54
CA ALA A 102 -11.37 3.91 -12.87
C ALA A 102 -10.60 3.08 -13.90
N MET A 103 -9.27 3.02 -13.79
CA MET A 103 -8.41 2.20 -14.63
C MET A 103 -8.66 0.71 -14.38
N LEU A 104 -8.70 0.26 -13.13
CA LEU A 104 -9.04 -1.13 -12.79
C LEU A 104 -10.44 -1.51 -13.27
N ALA A 105 -11.42 -0.63 -13.12
CA ALA A 105 -12.78 -0.88 -13.63
C ALA A 105 -12.79 -1.10 -15.15
N LYS A 106 -11.99 -0.35 -15.92
CA LYS A 106 -11.85 -0.56 -17.37
C LYS A 106 -11.18 -1.90 -17.69
N VAL A 107 -10.12 -2.24 -16.97
CA VAL A 107 -9.38 -3.49 -17.16
C VAL A 107 -10.26 -4.70 -16.84
N LEU A 108 -10.98 -4.67 -15.72
CA LEU A 108 -11.87 -5.75 -15.28
C LEU A 108 -13.09 -5.94 -16.20
N LYS A 109 -13.59 -4.86 -16.83
CA LYS A 109 -14.68 -4.91 -17.81
C LYS A 109 -14.23 -5.29 -19.21
N SER A 110 -12.92 -5.38 -19.45
CA SER A 110 -12.41 -5.76 -20.77
C SER A 110 -12.63 -7.24 -21.06
N SER A 111 -12.71 -7.60 -22.34
CA SER A 111 -12.79 -9.01 -22.79
C SER A 111 -11.52 -9.82 -22.50
N LYS A 112 -10.47 -9.17 -21.99
CA LYS A 112 -9.20 -9.80 -21.59
C LYS A 112 -9.18 -10.23 -20.14
N SER A 113 -10.14 -9.73 -19.34
CA SER A 113 -10.33 -10.09 -17.94
C SER A 113 -10.85 -11.52 -17.84
N ILE A 114 -10.13 -12.36 -17.11
CA ILE A 114 -10.55 -13.71 -16.77
C ILE A 114 -11.13 -13.63 -15.37
N VAL A 115 -12.45 -13.45 -15.30
CA VAL A 115 -13.19 -13.39 -14.03
C VAL A 115 -13.34 -14.80 -13.47
N GLY A 116 -12.27 -15.29 -12.88
CA GLY A 116 -12.25 -16.55 -12.16
C GLY A 116 -12.27 -16.35 -10.65
N TYR A 117 -12.32 -17.46 -9.93
CA TYR A 117 -12.61 -17.47 -8.50
C TYR A 117 -11.55 -16.76 -7.66
N GLN A 118 -10.28 -16.83 -8.10
CA GLN A 118 -9.17 -16.15 -7.42
C GLN A 118 -9.27 -14.63 -7.54
N LEU A 119 -9.64 -14.13 -8.73
CA LEU A 119 -9.80 -12.69 -8.94
C LEU A 119 -10.99 -12.16 -8.14
N LEU A 120 -12.10 -12.90 -8.10
CA LEU A 120 -13.26 -12.54 -7.29
C LEU A 120 -12.91 -12.48 -5.79
N LYS A 121 -12.17 -13.47 -5.28
CA LYS A 121 -11.68 -13.43 -3.89
C LYS A 121 -10.88 -12.16 -3.61
N VAL A 122 -9.94 -11.83 -4.49
CA VAL A 122 -9.10 -10.64 -4.31
C VAL A 122 -9.91 -9.36 -4.27
N LEU A 123 -10.92 -9.22 -5.13
CA LEU A 123 -11.80 -8.04 -5.16
C LEU A 123 -12.65 -7.95 -3.89
N MET A 124 -13.21 -9.07 -3.44
CA MET A 124 -13.99 -9.12 -2.21
C MET A 124 -13.13 -8.76 -0.99
N ASP A 125 -11.95 -9.38 -0.87
CA ASP A 125 -10.99 -9.08 0.21
C ASP A 125 -10.51 -7.63 0.17
N ALA A 126 -10.51 -6.99 -1.00
CA ALA A 126 -10.15 -5.58 -1.13
C ALA A 126 -11.26 -4.65 -0.60
N CYS A 127 -12.52 -5.04 -0.74
CA CYS A 127 -13.68 -4.30 -0.25
C CYS A 127 -13.95 -4.49 1.25
N THR A 128 -13.28 -5.44 1.90
CA THR A 128 -13.53 -5.79 3.30
C THR A 128 -12.32 -5.57 4.21
N THR A 129 -12.54 -5.39 5.51
CA THR A 129 -11.45 -5.32 6.50
C THR A 129 -10.72 -6.65 6.65
N GLU A 130 -11.44 -7.77 6.50
CA GLU A 130 -10.94 -9.12 6.67
C GLU A 130 -11.33 -10.03 5.50
N SER A 131 -10.58 -11.12 5.30
CA SER A 131 -10.85 -12.11 4.25
C SER A 131 -12.18 -12.83 4.52
N VAL A 132 -13.11 -12.76 3.56
CA VAL A 132 -14.42 -13.45 3.67
C VAL A 132 -14.36 -14.91 3.20
N PHE A 133 -13.20 -15.35 2.71
CA PHE A 133 -12.94 -16.70 2.27
C PHE A 133 -11.98 -17.43 3.23
N LYS A 134 -12.24 -18.72 3.44
CA LYS A 134 -11.32 -19.67 4.09
C LYS A 134 -10.67 -20.59 3.06
N THR A 135 -9.40 -20.90 3.27
CA THR A 135 -8.69 -21.94 2.52
C THR A 135 -9.06 -23.31 3.10
N THR A 136 -9.47 -24.25 2.24
CA THR A 136 -9.66 -25.65 2.67
C THR A 136 -8.32 -26.40 2.62
N GLN A 137 -8.32 -27.71 2.93
CA GLN A 137 -7.12 -28.55 2.82
C GLN A 137 -6.52 -28.55 1.40
N ASN A 138 -7.30 -28.17 0.37
CA ASN A 138 -6.80 -27.89 -0.96
C ASN A 138 -6.67 -26.36 -1.15
N PRO A 139 -5.45 -25.81 -1.39
CA PRO A 139 -5.24 -24.37 -1.57
C PRO A 139 -5.98 -23.79 -2.79
N SER A 140 -6.42 -24.66 -3.70
CA SER A 140 -7.19 -24.30 -4.90
C SER A 140 -8.69 -24.16 -4.62
N CYS A 141 -9.17 -24.63 -3.46
CA CYS A 141 -10.58 -24.61 -3.09
C CYS A 141 -10.79 -23.63 -1.93
N LEU A 142 -11.25 -22.44 -2.27
CA LEU A 142 -11.65 -21.42 -1.31
C LEU A 142 -13.15 -21.59 -1.04
N VAL A 143 -13.58 -21.37 0.20
CA VAL A 143 -14.98 -21.46 0.59
C VAL A 143 -15.36 -20.20 1.33
N PHE A 144 -16.55 -19.66 1.08
CA PHE A 144 -17.08 -18.54 1.86
C PHE A 144 -17.19 -18.91 3.34
N LEU A 145 -16.89 -17.96 4.21
CA LEU A 145 -17.19 -18.08 5.63
C LEU A 145 -18.72 -18.11 5.83
N ASN A 146 -19.19 -18.96 6.74
CA ASN A 146 -20.63 -19.07 7.02
C ASN A 146 -21.19 -17.83 7.72
N HIS A 147 -20.34 -17.10 8.46
CA HIS A 147 -20.67 -15.87 9.18
C HIS A 147 -19.49 -14.89 9.07
N PRO A 148 -19.31 -14.21 7.92
CA PRO A 148 -18.27 -13.19 7.80
C PRO A 148 -18.67 -11.95 8.61
N GLU A 149 -17.88 -11.59 9.62
CA GLU A 149 -18.03 -10.33 10.39
C GLU A 149 -17.30 -9.15 9.72
N ALA A 150 -16.87 -9.32 8.46
CA ALA A 150 -16.04 -8.36 7.76
C ALA A 150 -16.84 -7.08 7.46
N ILE A 151 -16.22 -5.94 7.77
CA ILE A 151 -16.82 -4.62 7.55
C ILE A 151 -16.51 -4.19 6.12
N ILE A 152 -17.54 -3.74 5.39
CA ILE A 152 -17.38 -3.15 4.05
C ILE A 152 -16.67 -1.80 4.21
N ARG A 153 -15.59 -1.60 3.47
CA ARG A 153 -14.89 -0.31 3.41
C ARG A 153 -15.67 0.60 2.47
N ASP A 154 -16.22 1.67 3.02
CA ASP A 154 -16.75 2.76 2.22
C ASP A 154 -15.58 3.51 1.58
N THR A 155 -15.58 3.63 0.26
CA THR A 155 -14.51 4.30 -0.50
C THR A 155 -14.88 5.74 -0.88
N ASP A 156 -16.02 6.27 -0.42
CA ASP A 156 -16.48 7.63 -0.70
C ASP A 156 -15.95 8.68 0.31
N ILE A 157 -14.64 8.67 0.60
CA ILE A 157 -13.95 9.70 1.39
C ILE A 157 -12.79 10.30 0.60
#